data_AF-A0A944U6R7-F1
#
_entry.id   AF-A0A944U6R7-F1
#
_cell.length_a   1.000
_cell.length_b   1.000
_cell.length_c   1.000
_cell.angle_alpha   90.00
_cell.angle_beta   90.00
_cell.angle_gamma   90.00
#
_symmetry.space_group_name_H-M   'P 1'
#
loop_
_entity.id
_entity.type
_entity.pdbx_description
1 polymer ?
#
loop_
_entity_poly.entity_id
_entity_poly.type
_entity_poly.pdbx_seq_one_letter_code
_entity_poly.pdbx_strand_id
1 'polypeptide(L)'
;MFNSIIKRINIPNTVSISRIPLAIAIVYSFSNVTSLVLLCIAALTDYLDGLLARILNKQSSFGEKLDPFCDKLFVAIVCLSLGWNVPFTALFFASFFLRDIVVIVTLTVLFVSKCNSTFHLRSLWFGKVVTTFQFIALIVLLLEQYELLKVICLILVLSSIASIIEYLIAFIHSRNIQK
;
A
#
# COMPACT_ATOMS: atom_id res chain seq x y z
N MET A 1 21.37 5.73 -20.94
CA MET A 1 20.65 4.91 -19.93
C MET A 1 19.53 5.67 -19.22
N PHE A 2 19.69 6.96 -18.90
CA PHE A 2 18.62 7.80 -18.32
C PHE A 2 17.44 8.08 -19.28
N ASN A 3 17.72 8.34 -20.57
CA ASN A 3 16.68 8.64 -21.57
C ASN A 3 15.74 7.47 -21.88
N SER A 4 16.14 6.21 -21.64
CA SER A 4 15.26 5.05 -21.80
C SER A 4 14.30 4.86 -20.62
N ILE A 5 14.59 5.45 -19.46
CA ILE A 5 13.71 5.47 -18.28
C ILE A 5 12.63 6.53 -18.49
N ILE A 6 13.01 7.74 -18.94
CA ILE A 6 12.09 8.86 -19.19
C ILE A 6 11.09 8.55 -20.31
N LYS A 7 11.51 7.85 -21.37
CA LYS A 7 10.63 7.46 -22.50
C LYS A 7 9.60 6.37 -22.13
N ARG A 8 9.72 5.74 -20.96
CA ARG A 8 8.76 4.75 -20.40
C ARG A 8 7.83 5.36 -19.35
N ILE A 9 7.94 6.65 -19.06
CA ILE A 9 7.06 7.36 -18.13
C ILE A 9 5.77 7.68 -18.89
N ASN A 10 4.77 6.82 -18.74
CA ASN A 10 3.39 7.19 -19.04
C ASN A 10 2.88 8.13 -17.94
N ILE A 11 1.93 9.01 -18.28
CA ILE A 11 1.28 9.96 -17.36
C ILE A 11 0.92 9.35 -15.99
N PRO A 12 0.38 8.11 -15.89
CA PRO A 12 0.10 7.47 -14.61
C PRO A 12 1.35 7.26 -13.73
N ASN A 13 2.47 6.84 -14.31
CA ASN A 13 3.70 6.58 -13.57
C ASN A 13 4.26 7.88 -12.96
N THR A 14 4.11 9.03 -13.63
CA THR A 14 4.53 10.33 -13.07
C THR A 14 3.73 10.67 -11.82
N VAL A 15 2.43 10.37 -11.83
CA VAL A 15 1.53 10.64 -10.70
C VAL A 15 1.91 9.76 -9.51
N SER A 16 2.19 8.47 -9.72
CA SER A 16 2.62 7.58 -8.64
C SER A 16 4.00 7.97 -8.07
N ILE A 17 4.95 8.39 -8.91
CA ILE A 17 6.25 8.92 -8.45
C ILE A 17 6.09 10.21 -7.64
N SER A 18 5.09 11.04 -7.96
CA SER A 18 4.82 12.30 -7.25
C SER A 18 4.42 12.10 -5.78
N ARG A 19 4.04 10.87 -5.38
CA ARG A 19 3.70 10.56 -3.98
C ARG A 19 4.92 10.66 -3.06
N ILE A 20 6.12 10.33 -3.54
CA ILE A 20 7.35 10.42 -2.73
C ILE A 20 7.63 11.87 -2.29
N PRO A 21 7.70 12.88 -3.19
CA PRO A 21 7.86 14.26 -2.76
C PRO A 21 6.65 14.78 -1.96
N LEU A 22 5.44 14.27 -2.19
CA LEU A 22 4.29 14.60 -1.34
C LEU A 22 4.47 14.08 0.10
N ALA A 23 4.96 12.85 0.27
CA ALA A 23 5.26 12.28 1.59
C ALA A 23 6.27 13.17 2.32
N ILE A 24 7.34 13.58 1.62
CA ILE A 24 8.35 14.48 2.16
C ILE A 24 7.74 15.84 2.54
N ALA A 25 6.87 16.40 1.70
CA ALA A 25 6.16 17.64 2.01
C ALA A 25 5.27 17.54 3.27
N ILE A 26 4.65 16.38 3.51
CA ILE A 26 3.91 16.10 4.75
C ILE A 26 4.84 16.08 5.96
N VAL A 27 6.03 15.48 5.83
CA VAL A 27 7.03 15.44 6.92
C VAL A 27 7.51 16.85 7.31
N TYR A 28 7.73 17.73 6.32
CA TYR A 28 8.18 19.11 6.54
C TYR A 28 7.04 20.10 6.78
N SER A 29 5.80 19.64 6.80
CA SER A 29 4.63 20.48 7.05
C SER A 29 4.51 20.76 8.54
N PHE A 30 4.49 22.04 8.92
CA PHE A 30 4.40 22.47 10.32
C PHE A 30 2.97 22.50 10.88
N SER A 31 1.95 22.28 10.05
CA SER A 31 0.55 22.27 10.48
C SER A 31 -0.13 20.95 10.12
N ASN A 32 -0.91 20.42 11.06
CA ASN A 32 -1.72 19.22 10.82
C ASN A 32 -2.73 19.43 9.68
N VAL A 33 -3.23 20.66 9.50
CA VAL A 33 -4.18 20.98 8.42
C VAL A 33 -3.53 20.87 7.06
N THR A 34 -2.32 21.42 6.89
CA THR A 34 -1.57 21.31 5.62
C THR A 34 -1.18 19.86 5.33
N SER A 35 -0.77 19.11 6.35
CA SER A 35 -0.48 17.67 6.22
C SER A 35 -1.72 16.87 5.82
N LEU A 36 -2.90 17.21 6.35
CA LEU A 36 -4.17 16.55 6.02
C LEU A 36 -4.59 16.85 4.58
N VAL A 37 -4.49 18.11 4.14
CA VAL A 37 -4.78 18.49 2.76
C VAL A 37 -3.86 17.75 1.79
N LEU A 38 -2.55 17.69 2.08
CA LEU A 38 -1.58 16.95 1.26
C LEU A 38 -1.90 15.44 1.23
N LEU A 39 -2.28 14.85 2.37
CA LEU A 39 -2.69 13.45 2.43
C LEU A 39 -3.94 13.19 1.57
N CYS A 40 -4.93 14.08 1.60
CA CYS A 40 -6.11 13.99 0.74
C CYS A 40 -5.75 14.13 -0.74
N ILE A 41 -4.83 15.02 -1.09
CA ILE A 41 -4.32 15.16 -2.45
C ILE A 41 -3.64 13.85 -2.88
N ALA A 42 -2.82 13.23 -2.03
CA ALA A 42 -2.17 11.95 -2.31
C ALA A 42 -3.17 10.81 -2.57
N ALA A 43 -4.24 10.73 -1.76
CA ALA A 43 -5.28 9.73 -1.95
C ALA A 43 -6.09 9.98 -3.24
N LEU A 44 -6.36 11.24 -3.58
CA LEU A 44 -7.02 11.60 -4.83
C LEU A 44 -6.15 11.30 -6.04
N THR A 45 -4.84 11.55 -5.96
CA THR A 45 -3.93 11.24 -7.06
C THR A 45 -3.87 9.74 -7.34
N ASP A 46 -3.95 8.88 -6.31
CA ASP A 46 -4.05 7.41 -6.45
C ASP A 46 -5.33 6.90 -7.09
N TYR A 47 -6.43 7.60 -6.86
CA TYR A 47 -7.66 7.30 -7.56
C TYR A 47 -7.58 7.71 -9.04
N LEU A 48 -6.97 8.87 -9.31
CA LEU A 48 -6.91 9.46 -10.65
C LEU A 48 -5.97 8.72 -11.59
N ASP A 49 -4.79 8.27 -11.16
CA ASP A 49 -3.90 7.46 -11.99
C ASP A 49 -4.48 6.07 -12.27
N GLY A 50 -5.16 5.46 -11.30
CA GLY A 50 -5.96 4.25 -11.50
C GLY A 50 -7.08 4.41 -12.54
N LEU A 51 -7.77 5.55 -12.54
CA LEU A 51 -8.78 5.90 -13.56
C LEU A 51 -8.16 6.19 -14.93
N LEU A 52 -7.11 7.01 -14.98
CA LEU A 52 -6.43 7.38 -16.22
C LEU A 52 -5.82 6.17 -16.92
N ALA A 53 -5.26 5.22 -16.17
CA ALA A 53 -4.74 3.97 -16.72
C ALA A 53 -5.83 3.12 -17.40
N ARG A 54 -7.05 3.11 -16.84
CA ARG A 54 -8.22 2.42 -17.42
C ARG A 54 -8.76 3.12 -18.66
N ILE A 55 -8.91 4.45 -18.60
CA ILE A 55 -9.47 5.25 -19.70
C ILE A 55 -8.52 5.26 -20.91
N LEU A 56 -7.21 5.37 -20.66
CA LEU A 56 -6.21 5.48 -21.73
C LEU A 56 -5.79 4.13 -22.32
N ASN A 57 -6.28 2.99 -21.78
CA ASN A 57 -5.81 1.63 -22.13
C ASN A 57 -4.28 1.49 -22.14
N LYS A 58 -3.59 2.34 -21.37
CA LYS A 58 -2.12 2.44 -21.31
C LYS A 58 -1.62 1.87 -19.99
N GLN A 59 -2.01 0.65 -19.69
CA GLN A 59 -1.41 -0.12 -18.59
C GLN A 59 -0.01 -0.55 -19.03
N SER A 60 1.01 0.01 -18.38
CA SER A 60 2.39 -0.45 -18.57
C SER A 60 2.71 -1.46 -17.48
N SER A 61 3.34 -2.59 -17.84
CA SER A 61 3.79 -3.61 -16.88
C SER A 61 4.83 -3.10 -15.88
N PHE A 62 5.45 -1.95 -16.17
CA PHE A 62 6.35 -1.25 -15.27
C PHE A 62 5.58 -0.41 -14.23
N GLY A 63 4.61 0.40 -14.67
CA GLY A 63 3.74 1.19 -13.78
C GLY A 63 2.99 0.30 -12.80
N GLU A 64 2.44 -0.81 -13.28
CA GLU A 64 1.72 -1.79 -12.46
C GLU A 64 2.51 -2.32 -11.25
N LYS A 65 3.85 -2.37 -11.33
CA LYS A 65 4.72 -2.74 -10.19
C LYS A 65 5.21 -1.53 -9.39
N LEU A 66 5.32 -0.38 -10.04
CA LEU A 66 5.81 0.85 -9.45
C LEU A 66 4.76 1.50 -8.55
N ASP A 67 3.49 1.45 -8.92
CA ASP A 67 2.40 2.08 -8.15
C ASP A 67 2.29 1.49 -6.72
N PRO A 68 2.20 0.15 -6.53
CA PRO A 68 2.16 -0.45 -5.19
C PRO A 68 3.44 -0.23 -4.39
N PHE A 69 4.57 0.02 -5.05
CA PHE A 69 5.84 0.32 -4.40
C PHE A 69 5.86 1.76 -3.88
N CYS A 70 5.46 2.72 -4.71
CA CYS A 70 5.34 4.13 -4.33
C CYS A 70 4.32 4.33 -3.21
N ASP A 71 3.21 3.59 -3.20
CA ASP A 71 2.23 3.62 -2.11
C ASP A 71 2.82 3.18 -0.77
N LYS A 72 3.50 2.04 -0.75
CA LYS A 72 4.09 1.51 0.48
C LYS A 72 5.16 2.44 1.02
N LEU A 73 5.97 3.04 0.13
CA LEU A 73 6.94 4.06 0.52
C LEU A 73 6.27 5.31 1.07
N PHE A 74 5.22 5.82 0.40
CA PHE A 74 4.45 6.96 0.87
C PHE A 74 3.95 6.73 2.29
N VAL A 75 3.25 5.61 2.51
CA VAL A 75 2.70 5.31 3.84
C VAL A 75 3.81 5.08 4.86
N ALA A 76 4.91 4.40 4.51
CA ALA A 76 6.04 4.22 5.43
C ALA A 76 6.63 5.54 5.91
N ILE A 77 6.88 6.48 4.99
CA ILE A 77 7.44 7.79 5.33
C ILE A 77 6.49 8.56 6.24
N VAL A 78 5.20 8.59 5.89
CA VAL A 78 4.18 9.32 6.68
C VAL A 78 3.98 8.69 8.06
N CYS A 79 3.90 7.36 8.14
CA CYS A 79 3.79 6.63 9.41
C CYS A 79 5.00 6.86 10.32
N LEU A 80 6.22 6.79 9.78
CA LEU A 80 7.44 7.01 10.56
C LEU A 80 7.56 8.47 11.02
N SER A 81 7.09 9.43 10.24
CA SER A 81 7.13 10.84 10.63
C SER A 81 6.07 11.20 11.66
N LEU A 82 4.82 10.81 11.45
CA LEU A 82 3.69 11.23 12.30
C LEU A 82 3.45 10.28 13.48
N GLY A 83 3.68 8.99 13.29
CA GLY A 83 3.34 7.95 14.27
C GLY A 83 4.44 7.68 15.31
N TRP A 84 5.62 8.28 15.18
CA TRP A 84 6.78 8.01 16.04
C TRP A 84 6.54 8.43 17.50
N ASN A 85 5.91 9.59 17.70
CA ASN A 85 5.67 10.14 19.04
C ASN A 85 4.37 9.63 19.68
N VAL A 86 3.52 8.96 18.90
CA VAL A 86 2.27 8.40 19.39
C VAL A 86 2.58 6.99 19.92
N PRO A 87 2.29 6.70 21.21
CA PRO A 87 2.47 5.34 21.73
C PRO A 87 1.60 4.37 20.91
N PHE A 88 1.85 3.06 20.98
CA PHE A 88 1.11 1.99 20.27
C PHE A 88 1.14 1.99 18.73
N THR A 89 1.19 3.13 18.03
CA THR A 89 1.18 3.21 16.55
C THR A 89 2.33 2.45 15.90
N ALA A 90 3.51 2.44 16.51
CA ALA A 90 4.67 1.70 16.01
C ALA A 90 4.40 0.20 15.84
N LEU A 91 3.73 -0.43 16.82
CA LEU A 91 3.40 -1.86 16.76
C LEU A 91 2.38 -2.16 15.65
N PHE A 92 1.36 -1.29 15.53
CA PHE A 92 0.32 -1.46 14.51
C PHE A 92 0.86 -1.30 13.09
N PHE A 93 1.68 -0.27 12.84
CA PHE A 93 2.32 -0.08 11.55
C PHE A 93 3.33 -1.20 11.24
N ALA A 94 4.10 -1.66 12.24
CA ALA A 94 5.00 -2.79 12.07
C ALA A 94 4.25 -4.08 11.66
N SER A 95 3.09 -4.36 12.26
CA SER A 95 2.26 -5.52 11.89
C SER A 95 1.83 -5.48 10.42
N PHE A 96 1.42 -4.30 9.95
CA PHE A 96 1.11 -4.09 8.54
C PHE A 96 2.32 -4.35 7.62
N PHE A 97 3.49 -3.78 7.94
CA PHE A 97 4.70 -3.98 7.13
C PHE A 97 5.11 -5.45 7.08
N LEU A 98 5.04 -6.16 8.21
CA LEU A 98 5.30 -7.59 8.28
C LEU A 98 4.34 -8.37 7.38
N ARG A 99 3.04 -8.08 7.44
CA ARG A 99 2.03 -8.70 6.56
C ARG A 99 2.37 -8.49 5.09
N ASP A 100 2.78 -7.29 4.72
CA ASP A 100 3.13 -6.96 3.34
C ASP A 100 4.37 -7.69 2.83
N ILE A 101 5.38 -7.87 3.68
CA ILE A 101 6.56 -8.70 3.37
C ILE A 101 6.12 -10.15 3.15
N VAL A 102 5.31 -10.70 4.06
CA VAL A 102 4.80 -12.08 3.94
C VAL A 102 4.08 -12.27 2.62
N VAL A 103 3.18 -11.36 2.24
CA VAL A 103 2.44 -11.44 0.98
C VAL A 103 3.36 -11.38 -0.24
N ILE A 104 4.34 -10.46 -0.26
CA ILE A 104 5.31 -10.36 -1.36
C ILE A 104 6.13 -11.65 -1.48
N VAL A 105 6.60 -12.21 -0.36
CA VAL A 105 7.36 -13.46 -0.34
C VAL A 105 6.52 -14.61 -0.86
N THR A 106 5.29 -14.78 -0.35
CA THR A 106 4.38 -15.84 -0.80
C THR A 106 4.12 -15.75 -2.30
N LEU A 107 3.81 -14.56 -2.82
CA LEU A 107 3.58 -14.35 -4.25
C LEU A 107 4.84 -14.64 -5.09
N THR A 108 6.01 -14.25 -4.61
CA THR A 108 7.28 -14.48 -5.31
C THR A 108 7.61 -15.97 -5.38
N VAL A 109 7.43 -16.71 -4.28
CA VAL A 109 7.65 -18.17 -4.27
C VAL A 109 6.72 -18.87 -5.25
N LEU A 110 5.42 -18.54 -5.25
CA LEU A 110 4.45 -19.14 -6.17
C LEU A 110 4.79 -18.86 -7.64
N PHE A 111 5.25 -17.63 -7.94
CA PHE A 111 5.69 -17.25 -9.28
C PHE A 111 6.93 -18.05 -9.72
N VAL A 112 7.94 -18.19 -8.87
CA VAL A 112 9.17 -18.94 -9.18
C VAL A 112 8.89 -20.44 -9.34
N SER A 113 8.00 -21.01 -8.54
CA SER A 113 7.60 -22.42 -8.62
C SER A 113 6.73 -22.75 -9.86
N LYS A 114 6.52 -21.79 -10.78
CA LYS A 114 5.64 -21.92 -11.95
C LYS A 114 4.27 -22.50 -11.58
N CYS A 115 3.79 -22.13 -10.40
CA CYS A 115 2.48 -22.54 -9.94
C CYS A 115 1.45 -21.76 -10.76
N ASN A 116 0.99 -22.34 -11.87
CA ASN A 116 -0.12 -21.83 -12.68
C ASN A 116 -1.45 -22.06 -11.95
N SER A 117 -1.51 -21.74 -10.65
CA SER A 117 -2.79 -21.75 -9.95
C SER A 117 -3.63 -20.64 -10.55
N THR A 118 -4.73 -21.04 -11.20
CA THR A 118 -5.85 -20.22 -11.67
C THR A 118 -6.51 -19.39 -10.57
N PHE A 119 -6.09 -19.55 -9.31
CA PHE A 119 -6.37 -18.60 -8.26
C PHE A 119 -5.76 -17.25 -8.63
N HIS A 120 -6.62 -16.31 -9.00
CA HIS A 120 -6.32 -14.88 -9.02
C HIS A 120 -5.98 -14.39 -7.61
N LEU A 121 -4.83 -14.79 -7.07
CA LEU A 121 -4.21 -14.36 -5.79
C LEU A 121 -4.02 -12.84 -5.70
N ARG A 122 -4.23 -12.16 -6.83
CA ARG A 122 -4.11 -10.73 -7.03
C ARG A 122 -5.28 -9.93 -6.46
N SER A 123 -6.41 -10.56 -6.11
CA SER A 123 -7.59 -9.83 -5.59
C SER A 123 -8.24 -10.54 -4.41
N LEU A 124 -7.44 -10.86 -3.39
CA LEU A 124 -7.97 -11.30 -2.10
C LEU A 124 -8.56 -10.10 -1.34
N TRP A 125 -9.79 -10.25 -0.87
CA TRP A 125 -10.62 -9.16 -0.35
C TRP A 125 -10.01 -8.49 0.88
N PHE A 126 -9.40 -9.29 1.77
CA PHE A 126 -8.81 -8.79 3.00
C PHE A 126 -7.61 -7.88 2.75
N GLY A 127 -6.89 -8.05 1.64
CA GLY A 127 -5.79 -7.15 1.26
C GLY A 127 -6.25 -5.71 1.00
N LYS A 128 -7.41 -5.52 0.37
CA LYS A 128 -7.99 -4.19 0.11
C LYS A 128 -8.52 -3.52 1.37
N VAL A 129 -9.05 -4.33 2.29
CA VAL A 129 -9.54 -3.86 3.59
C VAL A 129 -8.38 -3.24 4.37
N VAL A 130 -7.26 -3.96 4.47
CA VAL A 130 -6.06 -3.48 5.17
C VAL A 130 -5.59 -2.14 4.61
N THR A 131 -5.44 -2.00 3.29
CA THR A 131 -4.95 -0.75 2.68
C THR A 131 -5.92 0.41 2.87
N THR A 132 -7.23 0.16 2.79
CA THR A 132 -8.26 1.19 3.02
C THR A 132 -8.21 1.71 4.45
N PHE A 133 -8.21 0.80 5.44
CA PHE A 133 -8.15 1.19 6.85
C PHE A 133 -6.82 1.85 7.21
N GLN A 134 -5.75 1.57 6.46
CA GLN A 134 -4.45 2.19 6.67
C GLN A 134 -4.46 3.66 6.29
N PHE A 135 -5.03 4.02 5.15
CA PHE A 135 -5.23 5.43 4.80
C PHE A 135 -6.15 6.15 5.78
N ILE A 136 -7.23 5.48 6.24
CA ILE A 136 -8.10 6.04 7.29
C ILE A 136 -7.31 6.27 8.59
N ALA A 137 -6.44 5.33 8.99
CA ALA A 137 -5.61 5.49 10.17
C ALA A 137 -4.68 6.72 10.08
N LEU A 138 -4.10 7.00 8.90
CA LEU A 138 -3.28 8.20 8.68
C LEU A 138 -4.10 9.49 8.83
N ILE A 139 -5.33 9.52 8.32
CA ILE A 139 -6.23 10.68 8.46
C ILE A 139 -6.57 10.88 9.94
N VAL A 140 -6.96 9.82 10.65
CA VAL A 140 -7.34 9.88 12.07
C VAL A 140 -6.15 10.26 12.96
N LEU A 141 -4.95 9.80 12.61
CA LEU A 141 -3.70 10.19 13.27
C LEU A 141 -3.47 11.71 13.14
N LEU A 142 -3.67 12.30 11.96
CA LEU A 142 -3.55 13.74 11.74
C LEU A 142 -4.64 14.58 12.43
N LEU A 143 -5.81 13.99 12.65
CA LEU A 143 -6.89 14.60 13.43
C LEU A 143 -6.68 14.48 14.95
N GLU A 144 -5.59 13.84 15.39
CA GLU A 144 -5.23 13.61 16.79
C GLU A 144 -6.33 12.87 17.59
N GLN A 145 -7.17 12.07 16.91
CA GLN A 145 -8.26 11.31 17.51
C GLN A 145 -7.78 9.94 17.99
N TYR A 146 -6.97 9.92 19.05
CA TYR A 146 -6.24 8.72 19.49
C TYR A 146 -7.12 7.53 19.90
N GLU A 147 -8.29 7.75 20.49
CA GLU A 147 -9.21 6.65 20.85
C GLU A 147 -9.77 5.95 19.61
N LEU A 148 -10.17 6.72 18.61
CA LEU A 148 -10.61 6.19 17.32
C LEU A 148 -9.44 5.50 16.59
N LEU A 149 -8.23 6.09 16.67
CA LEU A 149 -7.02 5.53 16.07
C LEU A 149 -6.71 4.14 16.63
N LYS A 150 -6.80 3.93 17.95
CA LYS A 150 -6.60 2.61 18.58
C LYS A 150 -7.55 1.55 18.02
N VAL A 151 -8.84 1.89 17.85
CA VAL A 151 -9.84 0.98 17.28
C VAL A 151 -9.51 0.62 15.83
N ILE A 152 -9.17 1.61 15.01
CA ILE A 152 -8.78 1.38 13.61
C ILE A 152 -7.52 0.52 13.52
N CYS A 153 -6.53 0.82 14.35
CA CYS A 153 -5.29 0.07 14.47
C CYS A 153 -5.53 -1.39 14.86
N LEU A 154 -6.47 -1.67 15.77
CA LEU A 154 -6.87 -3.04 16.12
C LEU A 154 -7.48 -3.76 14.91
N ILE A 155 -8.39 -3.09 14.19
CA ILE A 155 -8.99 -3.62 12.96
C ILE A 155 -7.90 -3.92 11.92
N LEU A 156 -6.88 -3.06 11.80
CA LEU A 156 -5.75 -3.25 10.90
C LEU A 156 -4.93 -4.48 11.24
N VAL A 157 -4.65 -4.74 12.52
CA VAL A 157 -3.92 -5.95 12.93
C VAL A 157 -4.75 -7.20 12.65
N LEU A 158 -6.03 -7.20 13.03
CA LEU A 158 -6.91 -8.35 12.81
C LEU A 158 -7.07 -8.67 11.32
N SER A 159 -7.28 -7.63 10.49
CA SER A 159 -7.36 -7.79 9.02
C SER A 159 -6.02 -8.19 8.39
N SER A 160 -4.89 -7.74 8.94
CA SER A 160 -3.56 -8.18 8.51
C SER A 160 -3.34 -9.66 8.78
N ILE A 161 -3.70 -10.14 9.97
CA ILE A 161 -3.63 -11.56 10.32
C ILE A 161 -4.55 -12.39 9.43
N ALA A 162 -5.81 -11.97 9.25
CA ALA A 162 -6.77 -12.64 8.37
C ALA A 162 -6.23 -12.74 6.94
N SER A 163 -5.63 -11.66 6.43
CA SER A 163 -5.03 -11.65 5.11
C SER A 163 -3.83 -12.59 5.00
N ILE A 164 -2.95 -12.66 6.00
CA ILE A 164 -1.84 -13.63 6.01
C ILE A 164 -2.37 -15.06 5.94
N ILE A 165 -3.38 -15.39 6.74
CA ILE A 165 -4.00 -16.72 6.75
C ILE A 165 -4.57 -17.06 5.38
N GLU A 166 -5.29 -16.12 4.76
CA GLU A 166 -5.86 -16.29 3.43
C GLU A 166 -4.77 -16.58 2.37
N TYR A 167 -3.65 -15.85 2.41
CA TYR A 167 -2.50 -16.10 1.53
C TYR A 167 -1.82 -17.44 1.82
N LEU A 168 -1.71 -17.85 3.07
CA LEU A 168 -1.14 -19.15 3.46
C LEU A 168 -2.01 -20.32 3.00
N ILE A 169 -3.33 -20.24 3.17
CA ILE A 169 -4.27 -21.24 2.68
C ILE A 169 -4.17 -21.36 1.16
N ALA A 170 -4.16 -20.23 0.45
CA ALA A 170 -4.03 -20.22 -0.99
C ALA A 170 -2.68 -20.82 -1.45
N PHE A 171 -1.59 -20.55 -0.71
CA PHE A 171 -0.29 -21.15 -0.94
C PHE A 171 -0.32 -22.69 -0.78
N ILE A 172 -0.86 -23.21 0.32
CA ILE A 172 -0.95 -24.66 0.58
C ILE A 172 -1.81 -25.33 -0.50
N HIS A 173 -2.96 -24.74 -0.83
CA HIS A 173 -3.86 -25.26 -1.85
C HIS A 173 -3.18 -25.35 -3.22
N SER A 174 -2.46 -24.30 -3.63
CA SER A 174 -1.73 -24.29 -4.90
C SER A 174 -0.65 -25.38 -4.98
N ARG A 175 -0.01 -25.72 -3.85
CA ARG A 175 1.01 -26.76 -3.78
C ARG A 175 0.42 -28.17 -3.87
N ASN A 176 -0.78 -28.39 -3.32
CA ASN A 176 -1.46 -29.68 -3.36
C ASN A 176 -1.98 -30.05 -4.77
N ILE A 177 -2.30 -29.07 -5.62
CA ILE A 177 -2.72 -29.32 -7.02
C ILE A 177 -1.55 -29.83 -7.89
N GLN A 178 -0.30 -29.65 -7.45
CA GLN A 178 0.89 -30.10 -8.18
C GLN A 178 1.32 -31.55 -7.87
N LYS A 179 0.70 -32.24 -6.90
CA LYS A 179 0.94 -33.66 -6.64
C LYS A 179 -0.06 -34.53 -7.40
#